data_AF-A0A0E9LYJ4-F1
#
_entry.id   AF-A0A0E9LYJ4-F1
#
_cell.length_a   1.000
_cell.length_b   1.000
_cell.length_c   1.000
_cell.angle_alpha   90.00
_cell.angle_beta   90.00
_cell.angle_gamma   90.00
#
_symmetry.space_group_name_H-M   'P 1'
#
loop_
_entity.id
_entity.type
_entity.pdbx_description
1 polymer ?
#
loop_
_entity_poly.entity_id
_entity_poly.type
_entity_poly.pdbx_seq_one_letter_code
_entity_poly.pdbx_strand_id
1 'polypeptide(L)'
;MGWENAHLHQFLKNERIFGIADDEPELSDRFMDYTSIRLMDLLKKKGDSMQYIYDFGDYWQHEIILEGIHAPDKSHYYPICTAGERNCPPEDCGGPSGYQEMLKVLNHPGHPDREALIDWLDEDWEPEEFDLDYTNNLLLEDDFGCLPMIE
;
A
#
# COMPACT_ATOMS: atom_id res chain seq x y z
N MET A 1 -2.18 -4.40 2.31
CA MET A 1 -0.87 -4.73 1.72
C MET A 1 -0.02 -5.31 2.83
N GLY A 2 0.97 -6.15 2.52
CA GLY A 2 1.84 -6.79 3.53
C GLY A 2 3.00 -5.92 4.00
N TRP A 3 2.87 -4.60 3.89
CA TRP A 3 3.90 -3.63 4.26
C TRP A 3 3.73 -3.14 5.69
N GLU A 4 4.81 -2.68 6.29
CA GLU A 4 4.91 -2.44 7.73
C GLU A 4 4.54 -1.01 8.13
N ASN A 5 4.17 -0.16 7.16
CA ASN A 5 3.99 1.28 7.35
C ASN A 5 5.24 1.94 7.97
N ALA A 6 6.43 1.45 7.61
CA ALA A 6 7.71 1.91 8.12
C ALA A 6 8.22 3.19 7.43
N HIS A 7 7.64 3.55 6.29
CA HIS A 7 8.10 4.65 5.45
C HIS A 7 7.07 5.78 5.30
N LEU A 8 7.56 6.96 4.94
CA LEU A 8 6.72 8.12 4.61
C LEU A 8 5.80 7.79 3.43
N HIS A 9 4.60 8.37 3.48
CA HIS A 9 3.61 8.18 2.44
C HIS A 9 2.72 9.42 2.26
N GLN A 10 2.08 9.52 1.10
CA GLN A 10 1.16 10.60 0.79
C GLN A 10 0.11 10.18 -0.24
N PHE A 11 -1.01 10.89 -0.26
CA PHE A 11 -1.98 10.84 -1.36
C PHE A 11 -1.85 12.06 -2.26
N LEU A 12 -2.10 11.87 -3.56
CA LEU A 12 -2.16 12.95 -4.55
C LEU A 12 -3.52 12.99 -5.23
N LYS A 13 -4.13 14.18 -5.26
CA LYS A 13 -5.36 14.40 -6.03
C LYS A 13 -5.49 15.86 -6.44
N ASN A 14 -5.77 16.12 -7.72
CA ASN A 14 -6.01 17.47 -8.26
C ASN A 14 -4.91 18.48 -7.87
N GLU A 15 -3.64 18.11 -8.05
CA GLU A 15 -2.46 18.91 -7.67
C GLU A 15 -2.29 19.18 -6.17
N ARG A 16 -3.14 18.59 -5.33
CA ARG A 16 -3.00 18.63 -3.87
C ARG A 16 -2.30 17.39 -3.36
N ILE A 17 -1.54 17.61 -2.28
CA ILE A 17 -0.81 16.59 -1.54
C ILE A 17 -1.54 16.41 -0.21
N PHE A 18 -1.75 15.17 0.18
CA PHE A 18 -2.35 14.82 1.45
C PHE A 18 -1.39 13.92 2.22
N GLY A 19 -0.82 14.41 3.33
CA GLY A 19 0.15 13.71 4.17
C GLY A 19 -0.08 13.96 5.65
N ILE A 20 0.79 13.49 6.53
CA ILE A 20 0.80 13.84 7.96
C ILE A 20 1.56 15.17 8.14
N ALA A 21 0.99 16.10 8.90
CA ALA A 21 1.55 17.44 9.06
C ALA A 21 2.89 17.49 9.81
N ASP A 22 3.17 16.49 10.65
CA ASP A 22 4.40 16.41 11.43
C ASP A 22 5.65 16.12 10.57
N ASP A 23 5.48 15.70 9.32
CA ASP A 23 6.58 15.27 8.45
C ASP A 23 7.31 16.43 7.76
N GLU A 24 6.72 17.64 7.71
CA GLU A 24 7.26 18.76 6.93
C GLU A 24 6.89 20.12 7.57
N PRO A 25 7.85 20.91 8.09
CA PRO A 25 7.56 22.21 8.71
C PRO A 25 7.25 23.35 7.72
N GLU A 26 7.44 23.14 6.40
CA GLU A 26 7.25 24.14 5.34
C GLU A 26 6.23 23.69 4.29
N LEU A 27 5.03 23.37 4.75
CA LEU A 27 3.95 22.86 3.91
C LEU A 27 3.48 23.90 2.89
N SER A 28 3.63 23.58 1.59
CA SER A 28 3.09 24.41 0.51
C SER A 28 1.58 24.63 0.66
N ASP A 29 1.03 25.68 0.06
CA ASP A 29 -0.43 25.93 -0.01
C ASP A 29 -1.25 24.77 -0.62
N ARG A 30 -0.57 23.77 -1.20
CA ARG A 30 -1.17 22.57 -1.81
C ARG A 30 -1.26 21.38 -0.87
N PHE A 31 -0.61 21.44 0.30
CA PHE A 31 -0.62 20.36 1.27
C PHE A 31 -1.84 20.44 2.19
N MET A 32 -2.39 19.28 2.53
CA MET A 32 -3.46 19.13 3.49
C MET A 32 -3.19 17.94 4.41
N ASP A 33 -3.42 18.11 5.72
CA ASP A 33 -3.33 17.01 6.67
C ASP A 33 -4.50 16.02 6.45
N TYR A 34 -4.19 14.78 6.07
CA TYR A 34 -5.22 13.78 5.77
C TYR A 34 -5.96 13.27 7.01
N THR A 35 -5.42 13.44 8.21
CA THR A 35 -6.07 12.99 9.46
C THR A 35 -7.42 13.69 9.69
N SER A 36 -7.60 14.84 9.06
CA SER A 36 -8.82 15.65 9.10
C SER A 36 -9.76 15.44 7.92
N ILE A 37 -9.42 14.56 6.97
CA ILE A 37 -10.11 14.44 5.67
C ILE A 37 -10.76 13.07 5.54
N ARG A 38 -12.01 13.05 5.07
CA ARG A 38 -12.71 11.79 4.80
C ARG A 38 -12.54 11.40 3.34
N LEU A 39 -12.51 10.11 3.06
CA LEU A 39 -12.46 9.58 1.70
C LEU A 39 -13.59 10.14 0.81
N MET A 40 -14.80 10.30 1.37
CA MET A 40 -15.97 10.86 0.67
C MET A 40 -15.82 12.33 0.26
N ASP A 41 -14.89 13.08 0.87
CA ASP A 41 -14.60 14.46 0.48
C ASP A 41 -13.75 14.50 -0.81
N LEU A 42 -12.99 13.43 -1.08
CA LEU A 42 -12.08 13.30 -2.20
C LEU A 42 -12.65 12.47 -3.35
N LEU A 43 -13.32 11.35 -3.06
CA LEU A 43 -13.90 10.44 -4.05
C LEU A 43 -15.43 10.47 -3.94
N LYS A 44 -16.09 11.18 -4.86
CA LYS A 44 -17.51 11.55 -4.77
C LYS A 44 -18.41 10.78 -5.72
N LYS A 45 -17.86 10.32 -6.85
CA LYS A 45 -18.60 9.59 -7.88
C LYS A 45 -17.76 8.48 -8.46
N LYS A 46 -18.44 7.47 -9.01
CA LYS A 46 -17.80 6.39 -9.75
C LYS A 46 -16.81 6.94 -10.79
N GLY A 47 -15.60 6.39 -10.79
CA GLY A 47 -14.49 6.78 -11.65
C GLY A 47 -13.62 7.92 -11.11
N ASP A 48 -13.97 8.54 -9.98
CA ASP A 48 -13.03 9.42 -9.29
C ASP A 48 -11.83 8.59 -8.82
N SER A 49 -10.61 9.12 -9.03
CA SER A 49 -9.38 8.46 -8.58
C SER A 49 -8.46 9.41 -7.82
N MET A 50 -7.49 8.82 -7.12
CA MET A 50 -6.36 9.48 -6.49
C MET A 50 -5.15 8.54 -6.50
N GLN A 51 -3.95 9.08 -6.31
CA GLN A 51 -2.75 8.27 -6.16
C GLN A 51 -2.38 8.15 -4.69
N TYR A 52 -1.82 7.01 -4.31
CA TYR A 52 -1.15 6.79 -3.03
C TYR A 52 0.31 6.44 -3.31
N ILE A 53 1.22 7.20 -2.73
CA ILE A 53 2.67 6.99 -2.81
C ILE A 53 3.12 6.49 -1.46
N TYR A 54 3.72 5.31 -1.43
CA TYR A 54 4.34 4.72 -0.25
C TYR A 54 5.84 4.57 -0.48
N ASP A 55 6.60 4.84 0.57
CA ASP A 55 8.05 4.94 0.59
C ASP A 55 8.61 5.94 -0.44
N PHE A 56 9.14 7.06 0.04
CA PHE A 56 9.71 8.07 -0.86
C PHE A 56 11.08 7.66 -1.43
N GLY A 57 11.70 6.60 -0.89
CA GLY A 57 12.87 5.94 -1.47
C GLY A 57 12.49 5.08 -2.67
N ASP A 58 11.73 4.01 -2.42
CA ASP A 58 11.34 3.03 -3.45
C ASP A 58 10.21 3.49 -4.38
N TYR A 59 9.44 4.49 -3.95
CA TYR A 59 8.45 5.20 -4.74
C TYR A 59 7.33 4.31 -5.29
N TRP A 60 6.73 3.50 -4.41
CA TRP A 60 5.58 2.67 -4.74
C TRP A 60 4.34 3.51 -4.99
N GLN A 61 3.80 3.42 -6.20
CA GLN A 61 2.62 4.18 -6.62
C GLN A 61 1.41 3.25 -6.78
N HIS A 62 0.34 3.57 -6.07
CA HIS A 62 -0.95 2.91 -6.18
C HIS A 62 -1.98 3.88 -6.75
N GLU A 63 -2.77 3.41 -7.70
CA GLU A 63 -3.96 4.12 -8.15
C GLU A 63 -5.17 3.62 -7.35
N ILE A 64 -5.87 4.55 -6.70
CA ILE A 64 -7.10 4.27 -5.96
C ILE A 64 -8.26 4.80 -6.78
N ILE A 65 -9.18 3.92 -7.19
CA ILE A 65 -10.32 4.25 -8.03
C ILE A 65 -11.61 3.92 -7.29
N LEU A 66 -12.55 4.88 -7.25
CA LEU A 66 -13.89 4.64 -6.73
C LEU A 66 -14.75 3.92 -7.78
N GLU A 67 -14.97 2.62 -7.62
CA GLU A 67 -15.73 1.83 -8.60
C GLU A 67 -17.25 1.87 -8.39
N GLY A 68 -17.70 2.15 -7.16
CA GLY A 68 -19.10 2.18 -6.77
C GLY A 68 -19.31 2.73 -5.37
N ILE A 69 -20.52 3.23 -5.10
CA ILE A 69 -20.96 3.64 -3.77
C ILE A 69 -22.22 2.85 -3.47
N HIS A 70 -22.20 2.09 -2.38
CA HIS A 70 -23.31 1.23 -1.97
C HIS A 70 -23.79 1.61 -0.57
N ALA A 71 -25.04 1.29 -0.26
CA ALA A 71 -25.50 1.35 1.12
C ALA A 71 -24.71 0.31 1.94
N PRO A 72 -24.29 0.65 3.17
CA PRO A 72 -23.54 -0.28 4.00
C PRO A 72 -24.39 -1.51 4.31
N ASP A 73 -23.79 -2.69 4.16
CA ASP A 73 -24.42 -3.94 4.56
C ASP A 73 -24.23 -4.16 6.07
N LYS A 74 -25.33 -4.31 6.79
CA LYS A 74 -25.31 -4.43 8.26
C LYS A 74 -24.84 -5.81 8.73
N SER A 75 -24.74 -6.81 7.85
CA SER A 75 -24.19 -8.12 8.20
C SER A 75 -22.67 -8.19 8.13
N HIS A 76 -22.00 -7.14 7.65
CA HIS A 76 -20.56 -7.11 7.42
C HIS A 76 -19.87 -6.12 8.36
N TYR A 77 -18.67 -6.49 8.82
CA TYR A 77 -17.71 -5.56 9.42
C TYR A 77 -16.78 -5.08 8.31
N TYR A 78 -16.44 -3.80 8.28
CA TYR A 78 -15.59 -3.19 7.24
C TYR A 78 -14.25 -2.74 7.84
N PRO A 79 -13.15 -2.70 7.06
CA PRO A 79 -13.05 -3.00 5.62
C PRO A 79 -13.10 -4.50 5.26
N ILE A 80 -13.40 -4.81 3.99
CA ILE A 80 -13.36 -6.17 3.45
C ILE A 80 -12.66 -6.13 2.09
N CYS A 81 -11.68 -7.00 1.91
CA CYS A 81 -11.12 -7.33 0.61
C CYS A 81 -12.06 -8.30 -0.13
N THR A 82 -12.50 -7.92 -1.33
CA THR A 82 -13.42 -8.74 -2.14
C THR A 82 -12.73 -9.55 -3.22
N ALA A 83 -11.52 -9.14 -3.61
CA ALA A 83 -10.68 -9.80 -4.60
C ALA A 83 -9.26 -9.22 -4.54
N GLY A 84 -8.31 -9.97 -5.08
CA GLY A 84 -6.92 -9.55 -5.28
C GLY A 84 -6.18 -10.58 -6.12
N GLU A 85 -5.00 -10.22 -6.58
CA GLU A 85 -4.11 -11.10 -7.32
C GLU A 85 -2.66 -10.75 -7.01
N ARG A 86 -1.82 -11.79 -7.03
CA ARG A 86 -0.36 -11.72 -6.79
C ARG A 86 -0.01 -11.22 -5.40
N ASN A 87 1.23 -11.48 -5.00
CA ASN A 87 1.69 -11.12 -3.67
C ASN A 87 2.18 -9.67 -3.66
N CYS A 88 2.13 -9.06 -2.48
CA CYS A 88 2.72 -7.74 -2.24
C CYS A 88 4.24 -7.84 -2.47
N PRO A 89 4.87 -6.89 -3.21
CA PRO A 89 6.32 -6.77 -3.22
C PRO A 89 6.85 -6.68 -1.79
N PRO A 90 7.99 -7.31 -1.45
CA PRO A 90 8.61 -7.16 -0.14
C PRO A 90 8.96 -5.69 0.15
N GLU A 91 9.00 -5.31 1.43
CA GLU A 91 9.56 -4.02 1.85
C GLU A 91 11.02 -3.89 1.37
N ASP A 92 11.46 -2.65 1.12
CA ASP A 92 12.84 -2.30 0.74
C ASP A 92 13.41 -3.06 -0.48
N CYS A 93 12.56 -3.63 -1.34
CA CYS A 93 13.04 -4.41 -2.49
C CYS A 93 13.54 -3.53 -3.66
N GLY A 94 13.68 -2.21 -3.48
CA GLY A 94 14.20 -1.28 -4.48
C GLY A 94 13.14 -0.79 -5.47
N GLY A 95 11.91 -0.68 -5.01
CA GLY A 95 10.76 -0.20 -5.79
C GLY A 95 10.39 -1.12 -6.96
N PRO A 96 9.57 -0.62 -7.90
CA PRO A 96 9.11 -1.43 -9.03
C PRO A 96 10.25 -2.04 -9.87
N SER A 97 11.36 -1.30 -10.03
CA SER A 97 12.52 -1.79 -10.77
C SER A 97 13.30 -2.88 -10.02
N GLY A 98 13.50 -2.70 -8.71
CA GLY A 98 14.19 -3.67 -7.88
C GLY A 98 13.39 -4.96 -7.77
N TYR A 99 12.07 -4.85 -7.58
CA TYR A 99 11.15 -5.98 -7.63
C TYR A 99 11.20 -6.74 -8.96
N GLN A 100 11.20 -6.03 -10.09
CA GLN A 100 11.32 -6.69 -11.40
C GLN A 100 12.66 -7.41 -11.58
N GLU A 101 13.76 -6.86 -11.06
CA GLU A 101 15.06 -7.52 -11.13
C GLU A 101 15.10 -8.74 -10.21
N MET A 102 14.55 -8.62 -9.00
CA MET A 102 14.36 -9.71 -8.06
C MET A 102 13.64 -10.89 -8.71
N LEU A 103 12.51 -10.65 -9.39
CA LEU A 103 11.77 -11.70 -10.10
C LEU A 103 12.60 -12.36 -11.21
N LYS A 104 13.46 -11.61 -11.92
CA LYS A 104 14.34 -12.20 -12.95
C LYS A 104 15.40 -13.11 -12.33
N VAL A 105 15.99 -12.69 -11.20
CA VAL A 105 17.00 -13.46 -10.47
C VAL A 105 16.39 -14.76 -9.93
N LEU A 106 15.21 -14.70 -9.30
CA LEU A 106 14.52 -15.88 -8.77
C LEU A 106 14.19 -16.92 -9.85
N ASN A 107 13.79 -16.44 -11.04
CA ASN A 107 13.47 -17.27 -12.20
C ASN A 107 14.70 -17.81 -12.96
N HIS A 108 15.93 -17.53 -12.50
CA HIS A 108 17.15 -18.01 -13.12
C HIS A 108 17.98 -18.88 -12.15
N PRO A 109 17.78 -20.23 -12.14
CA PRO A 109 18.35 -21.14 -11.14
C PRO A 109 19.88 -21.14 -11.00
N GLY A 110 20.62 -20.57 -11.95
CA GLY A 110 22.08 -20.44 -11.90
C GLY A 110 22.58 -19.00 -11.70
N HIS A 111 21.70 -18.05 -11.36
CA HIS A 111 22.12 -16.68 -11.10
C HIS A 111 22.98 -16.62 -9.82
N PRO A 112 24.13 -15.95 -9.83
CA PRO A 112 25.04 -15.90 -8.67
C PRO A 112 24.36 -15.33 -7.41
N ASP A 113 23.42 -14.40 -7.60
CA ASP A 113 22.75 -13.72 -6.47
C ASP A 113 21.46 -14.42 -6.01
N ARG A 114 21.07 -15.56 -6.61
CA ARG A 114 19.78 -16.20 -6.32
C ARG A 114 19.70 -16.76 -4.90
N GLU A 115 20.76 -17.40 -4.41
CA GLU A 115 20.76 -17.98 -3.05
C GLU A 115 20.67 -16.86 -2.00
N ALA A 116 21.49 -15.82 -2.13
CA ALA A 116 21.45 -14.66 -1.23
C ALA A 116 20.08 -13.96 -1.25
N LEU A 117 19.42 -13.91 -2.40
CA LEU A 117 18.08 -13.33 -2.50
C LEU A 117 17.01 -14.19 -1.80
N ILE A 118 17.10 -15.53 -1.90
CA ILE A 118 16.19 -16.43 -1.18
C ILE A 118 16.38 -16.31 0.32
N ASP A 119 17.62 -16.19 0.80
CA ASP A 119 17.92 -16.01 2.22
C ASP A 119 17.41 -14.65 2.76
N TRP A 120 17.20 -13.66 1.89
CA TRP A 120 16.67 -12.35 2.26
C TRP A 120 15.13 -12.30 2.27
N LEU A 121 14.48 -13.10 1.43
CA LEU A 121 13.03 -13.20 1.38
C LEU A 121 12.49 -13.99 2.57
N ASP A 122 11.26 -13.70 2.98
CA ASP A 122 10.54 -14.57 3.91
C ASP A 122 10.39 -15.98 3.31
N GLU A 123 10.53 -17.01 4.15
CA GLU A 123 10.60 -18.42 3.70
C GLU A 123 9.39 -18.85 2.85
N ASP A 124 8.22 -18.24 3.08
CA ASP A 124 6.96 -18.55 2.42
C ASP A 124 6.55 -17.50 1.37
N TRP A 125 7.43 -16.55 1.02
CA TRP A 125 7.09 -15.52 0.04
C TRP A 125 7.08 -16.09 -1.39
N GLU A 126 5.90 -16.14 -2.00
CA GLU A 126 5.71 -16.52 -3.40
C GLU A 126 5.05 -15.38 -4.20
N PRO A 127 5.60 -14.94 -5.35
CA PRO A 127 5.18 -13.72 -6.03
C PRO A 127 3.76 -13.75 -6.60
N GLU A 128 3.27 -14.94 -6.97
CA GLU A 128 1.95 -15.10 -7.60
C GLU A 128 0.87 -15.52 -6.60
N GLU A 129 1.22 -15.68 -5.32
CA GLU A 129 0.29 -16.09 -4.29
C GLU A 129 -0.50 -14.90 -3.74
N PHE A 130 -1.82 -15.06 -3.64
CA PHE A 130 -2.70 -14.12 -2.96
C PHE A 130 -3.76 -14.90 -2.19
N ASP A 131 -3.79 -14.73 -0.87
CA ASP A 131 -4.79 -15.34 0.00
C ASP A 131 -5.80 -14.27 0.48
N LEU A 132 -7.04 -14.42 -0.01
CA LEU A 132 -8.16 -13.53 0.30
C LEU A 132 -8.64 -13.66 1.74
N ASP A 133 -8.64 -14.88 2.29
CA ASP A 133 -9.11 -15.15 3.64
C ASP A 133 -8.09 -14.64 4.65
N TYR A 134 -6.81 -14.91 4.41
CA TYR A 134 -5.71 -14.33 5.18
C TYR A 134 -5.75 -12.80 5.18
N THR A 135 -5.90 -12.17 4.01
CA THR A 135 -6.02 -10.71 3.88
C THR A 135 -7.19 -10.17 4.70
N ASN A 136 -8.36 -10.80 4.62
CA ASN A 136 -9.53 -10.38 5.39
C ASN A 136 -9.37 -10.60 6.90
N ASN A 137 -8.64 -11.62 7.33
CA ASN A 137 -8.32 -11.81 8.75
C ASN A 137 -7.43 -10.67 9.27
N LEU A 138 -6.41 -10.25 8.51
CA LEU A 138 -5.57 -9.11 8.87
C LEU A 138 -6.38 -7.80 8.95
N LEU A 139 -7.35 -7.60 8.06
CA LEU A 139 -8.23 -6.41 8.07
C LEU A 139 -9.18 -6.33 9.28
N LEU A 140 -9.25 -7.37 10.12
CA LEU A 140 -9.99 -7.34 11.38
C LEU A 140 -9.16 -6.81 12.55
N GLU A 141 -7.84 -6.68 12.39
CA GLU A 141 -6.97 -6.11 13.41
C GLU A 141 -7.17 -4.59 13.48
N ASP A 142 -7.03 -4.01 14.68
CA ASP A 142 -7.24 -2.58 14.89
C ASP A 142 -6.09 -1.74 14.28
N ASP A 143 -4.99 -2.37 13.87
CA ASP A 143 -3.84 -1.70 13.26
C ASP A 143 -3.85 -1.84 11.73
N PHE A 144 -4.41 -0.83 11.08
CA PHE A 144 -4.40 -0.71 9.62
C PHE A 144 -3.10 -0.11 9.07
N GLY A 145 -2.01 -0.11 9.85
CA GLY A 145 -0.78 0.60 9.51
C GLY A 145 -1.02 2.11 9.42
N CYS A 146 -1.92 2.64 10.25
CA CYS A 146 -2.29 4.07 10.27
C CYS A 146 -2.50 4.58 11.70
N LEU A 147 -2.34 3.73 12.72
CA LEU A 147 -2.39 4.19 14.10
C LEU A 147 -1.03 4.80 14.46
N PRO A 148 -1.01 5.91 15.22
CA PRO A 148 0.25 6.44 15.72
C PRO A 148 0.92 5.33 16.53
N MET A 149 2.23 5.19 16.38
CA MET A 149 3.07 4.52 17.37
C MET A 149 2.86 5.26 18.70
N ILE A 150 1.90 4.79 19.49
CA ILE A 150 1.71 5.27 20.85
C ILE A 150 2.85 4.63 21.66
N GLU A 151 3.88 5.42 21.97
CA GLU A 151 4.81 5.12 23.07
C GLU A 151 4.09 5.16 24.44
#